data_AF-A0A956IJX8-F1
#
_entry.id   AF-A0A956IJX8-F1
#
_cell.length_a   1.000
_cell.length_b   1.000
_cell.length_c   1.000
_cell.angle_alpha   90.00
_cell.angle_beta   90.00
_cell.angle_gamma   90.00
#
_symmetry.space_group_name_H-M   'P 1'
#
loop_
_entity.id
_entity.type
_entity.pdbx_description
1 polymer ?
#
loop_
_entity_poly.entity_id
_entity_poly.type
_entity_poly.pdbx_seq_one_letter_code
_entity_poly.pdbx_strand_id
1 'polypeptide(L)'
;MRRTEKAERIRAILDRLHPEPPIPLDHEDAFTLLVAVLMSAQTTDAQVNKVTPELFALAQTPAEMAALGPTGILAAIRTCGLAPTKAKNIHRLSQILVEEHGGRVPEDLEALERLPGVGHKTASVVMSQAFGRPAFPVDTHIHR
;
A
#
# COMPACT_ATOMS: atom_id res chain seq x y z
N MET A 1 10.62 -29.26 20.89
CA MET A 1 10.55 -28.78 19.49
C MET A 1 11.31 -27.46 19.42
N ARG A 2 12.29 -27.36 18.51
CA ARG A 2 13.04 -26.12 18.24
C ARG A 2 12.11 -25.08 17.62
N ARG A 3 12.43 -23.80 17.75
CA ARG A 3 11.64 -22.71 17.13
C ARG A 3 11.49 -22.91 15.62
N THR A 4 12.55 -23.36 14.95
CA THR A 4 12.55 -23.68 13.52
C THR A 4 11.58 -24.80 13.19
N GLU A 5 11.63 -25.93 13.91
CA GLU A 5 10.71 -27.06 13.71
C GLU A 5 9.24 -26.65 13.94
N LYS A 6 8.99 -25.75 14.89
CA LYS A 6 7.66 -25.17 15.13
C LYS A 6 7.18 -24.33 13.95
N ALA A 7 8.04 -23.44 13.44
CA ALA A 7 7.74 -22.55 12.32
C ALA A 7 7.45 -23.35 11.04
N GLU A 8 8.25 -24.38 10.74
CA GLU A 8 8.02 -25.29 9.61
C GLU A 8 6.65 -25.97 9.70
N ARG A 9 6.28 -26.45 10.89
CA ARG A 9 4.97 -27.08 11.10
C ARG A 9 3.81 -26.10 10.94
N ILE A 10 3.96 -24.87 11.44
CA ILE A 10 2.95 -23.81 11.28
C ILE A 10 2.80 -23.45 9.80
N ARG A 11 3.91 -23.27 9.08
CA ARG A 11 3.90 -22.99 7.64
C ARG A 11 3.13 -24.06 6.88
N ALA A 12 3.44 -25.34 7.09
CA ALA A 12 2.73 -26.44 6.44
C ALA A 12 1.21 -26.46 6.74
N ILE A 13 0.79 -26.03 7.94
CA ILE A 13 -0.63 -25.91 8.28
C ILE A 13 -1.27 -24.73 7.54
N LEU A 14 -0.61 -23.58 7.53
CA LEU A 14 -1.10 -22.37 6.86
C LEU A 14 -1.19 -22.57 5.34
N ASP A 15 -0.17 -23.15 4.71
CA ASP A 15 -0.15 -23.45 3.27
C ASP A 15 -1.30 -24.38 2.87
N ARG A 16 -1.69 -25.31 3.75
CA ARG A 16 -2.84 -26.20 3.52
C ARG A 16 -4.19 -25.49 3.70
N LEU A 17 -4.29 -24.58 4.67
CA LEU A 17 -5.54 -23.85 4.97
C LEU A 17 -5.78 -22.69 4.01
N HIS A 18 -4.70 -22.09 3.50
CA HIS A 18 -4.70 -20.90 2.66
C HIS A 18 -3.74 -21.09 1.47
N PRO A 19 -4.04 -22.03 0.55
CA PRO A 19 -3.16 -22.36 -0.57
C PRO A 19 -2.96 -21.18 -1.54
N GLU A 20 -3.99 -20.35 -1.71
CA GLU A 20 -3.99 -19.16 -2.56
C GLU A 20 -4.62 -18.00 -1.76
N PRO A 21 -3.84 -17.33 -0.89
CA PRO A 21 -4.36 -16.19 -0.15
C PRO A 21 -4.74 -15.07 -1.15
N PRO A 22 -5.94 -14.49 -1.02
CA PRO A 22 -6.37 -13.43 -1.92
C PRO A 22 -5.52 -12.17 -1.74
N ILE A 23 -5.37 -11.40 -2.82
CA ILE A 23 -4.83 -10.05 -2.76
C ILE A 23 -5.93 -9.15 -2.17
N PRO A 24 -5.73 -8.51 -1.00
CA PRO A 24 -6.81 -7.86 -0.28
C PRO A 24 -7.20 -6.48 -0.85
N LEU A 25 -6.27 -5.79 -1.50
CA LEU A 25 -6.45 -4.44 -2.02
C LEU A 25 -6.48 -4.47 -3.55
N ASP A 26 -7.51 -3.89 -4.15
CA ASP A 26 -7.64 -3.82 -5.60
C ASP A 26 -6.65 -2.81 -6.18
N HIS A 27 -5.80 -3.25 -7.10
CA HIS A 27 -4.76 -2.46 -7.76
C HIS A 27 -4.37 -3.04 -9.12
N GLU A 28 -3.80 -2.22 -9.98
CA GLU A 28 -3.36 -2.62 -11.34
C GLU A 28 -1.84 -2.60 -11.49
N ASP A 29 -1.15 -1.81 -10.68
CA ASP A 29 0.30 -1.62 -10.74
C ASP A 29 0.90 -1.24 -9.37
N ALA A 30 2.22 -1.00 -9.35
CA ALA A 30 2.94 -0.63 -8.14
C ALA A 30 2.46 0.69 -7.52
N PHE A 31 2.02 1.66 -8.33
CA PHE A 31 1.59 2.96 -7.83
C PHE A 31 0.21 2.91 -7.21
N THR A 32 -0.75 2.29 -7.90
CA THR A 32 -2.10 2.05 -7.39
C THR A 32 -2.06 1.19 -6.13
N LEU A 33 -1.18 0.18 -6.05
CA LEU A 33 -0.92 -0.57 -4.82
C LEU A 33 -0.39 0.34 -3.70
N LEU A 34 0.64 1.15 -3.96
CA LEU A 34 1.23 2.04 -2.97
C LEU A 34 0.17 2.98 -2.37
N VAL A 35 -0.67 3.58 -3.22
CA VAL A 35 -1.77 4.45 -2.77
C VAL A 35 -2.80 3.65 -1.96
N ALA A 36 -3.21 2.47 -2.40
CA ALA A 36 -4.17 1.62 -1.69
C ALA A 36 -3.66 1.20 -0.30
N VAL A 37 -2.39 0.78 -0.19
CA VAL A 37 -1.80 0.38 1.11
C VAL A 37 -1.65 1.58 2.04
N LEU A 38 -1.29 2.76 1.53
CA LEU A 38 -1.29 4.00 2.32
C LEU A 38 -2.70 4.32 2.83
N MET A 39 -3.72 4.15 1.99
CA MET A 39 -5.12 4.35 2.36
C MET A 39 -5.63 3.32 3.38
N SER A 40 -5.02 2.14 3.48
CA SER A 40 -5.43 1.09 4.42
C SER A 40 -5.07 1.41 5.88
N ALA A 41 -4.22 2.41 6.13
CA ALA A 41 -3.91 2.85 7.49
C ALA A 41 -5.18 3.26 8.26
N GLN A 42 -5.47 2.53 9.35
CA GLN A 42 -6.68 2.71 10.18
C GLN A 42 -7.98 2.69 9.36
N THR A 43 -8.05 1.84 8.34
CA THR A 43 -9.22 1.67 7.48
C THR A 43 -9.29 0.20 7.04
N THR A 44 -10.49 -0.30 6.75
CA THR A 44 -10.65 -1.68 6.27
C THR A 44 -10.35 -1.76 4.77
N ASP A 45 -9.82 -2.89 4.30
CA ASP A 45 -9.55 -3.10 2.88
C ASP A 45 -10.83 -2.94 2.03
N ALA A 46 -11.98 -3.40 2.54
CA ALA A 46 -13.28 -3.18 1.91
C ALA A 46 -13.65 -1.70 1.72
N GLN A 47 -13.29 -0.83 2.67
CA GLN A 47 -13.53 0.61 2.54
C GLN A 47 -12.53 1.25 1.57
N VAL A 48 -11.29 0.75 1.49
CA VAL A 48 -10.31 1.20 0.49
C VAL A 48 -10.79 0.84 -0.91
N ASN A 49 -11.12 -0.43 -1.16
CA ASN A 49 -11.57 -0.92 -2.47
C ASN A 49 -12.89 -0.30 -2.94
N LYS A 50 -13.72 0.21 -2.02
CA LYS A 50 -14.91 1.00 -2.37
C LYS A 50 -14.58 2.39 -2.92
N VAL A 51 -13.47 2.97 -2.51
CA VAL A 51 -13.12 4.38 -2.75
C VAL A 51 -12.06 4.53 -3.84
N THR A 52 -11.12 3.60 -3.93
CA THR A 52 -10.03 3.65 -4.92
C THR A 52 -10.51 3.67 -6.38
N PRO A 53 -11.62 3.02 -6.80
CA PRO A 53 -12.07 3.12 -8.19
C PRO A 53 -12.43 4.55 -8.60
N GLU A 54 -13.07 5.34 -7.73
CA GLU A 54 -13.40 6.74 -8.01
C GLU A 54 -12.13 7.60 -8.08
N LEU A 55 -11.17 7.37 -7.18
CA LEU A 55 -9.89 8.08 -7.20
C LEU A 55 -9.08 7.75 -8.47
N PHE A 56 -8.94 6.47 -8.81
CA PHE A 56 -8.11 6.03 -9.94
C PHE A 56 -8.74 6.37 -11.29
N ALA A 57 -10.06 6.46 -11.38
CA ALA A 57 -10.72 7.02 -12.57
C ALA A 57 -10.37 8.49 -12.82
N LEU A 58 -10.02 9.26 -11.78
CA LEU A 58 -9.57 10.64 -11.89
C LEU A 58 -8.06 10.76 -12.10
N ALA A 59 -7.29 9.91 -11.43
CA ALA A 59 -5.83 9.92 -11.48
C ALA A 59 -5.26 8.55 -11.06
N GLN A 60 -4.59 7.88 -11.99
CA GLN A 60 -4.00 6.55 -11.77
C GLN A 60 -2.48 6.53 -11.92
N THR A 61 -1.86 7.64 -12.32
CA THR A 61 -0.40 7.79 -12.38
C THR A 61 0.10 8.84 -11.38
N PRO A 62 1.38 8.82 -10.96
CA PRO A 62 1.93 9.87 -10.10
C PRO A 62 1.76 11.28 -10.66
N ALA A 63 1.90 11.45 -11.98
CA ALA A 63 1.75 12.75 -12.64
C ALA A 63 0.31 13.26 -12.57
N GLU A 64 -0.67 12.41 -12.88
CA GLU A 64 -2.09 12.75 -12.77
C GLU A 64 -2.48 13.04 -11.31
N MET A 65 -1.98 12.23 -10.36
CA MET A 65 -2.31 12.37 -8.94
C MET A 65 -1.69 13.64 -8.34
N ALA A 66 -0.48 14.01 -8.78
CA ALA A 66 0.13 15.28 -8.45
C ALA A 66 -0.70 16.45 -9.03
N ALA A 67 -1.15 16.36 -10.27
CA ALA A 67 -1.96 17.39 -10.93
C ALA A 67 -3.37 17.55 -10.33
N LEU A 68 -3.99 16.46 -9.88
CA LEU A 68 -5.31 16.46 -9.24
C LEU A 68 -5.34 17.29 -7.95
N GLY A 69 -4.19 17.38 -7.27
CA GLY A 69 -4.02 18.19 -6.07
C GLY A 69 -4.72 17.60 -4.83
N PRO A 70 -4.38 18.11 -3.63
CA PRO A 70 -4.88 17.55 -2.38
C PRO A 70 -6.39 17.71 -2.23
N THR A 71 -6.99 18.78 -2.79
CA THR A 71 -8.44 19.02 -2.74
C THR A 71 -9.21 18.02 -3.62
N GLY A 72 -8.72 17.72 -4.82
CA GLY A 72 -9.35 16.74 -5.71
C GLY A 72 -9.26 15.33 -5.13
N ILE A 73 -8.09 14.96 -4.59
CA ILE A 73 -7.90 13.67 -3.90
C ILE A 73 -8.84 13.58 -2.70
N LEU A 74 -8.91 14.61 -1.85
CA LEU A 74 -9.78 14.62 -0.67
C LEU A 74 -11.26 14.44 -1.05
N ALA A 75 -11.71 15.05 -2.15
CA ALA A 75 -13.09 14.90 -2.61
C ALA A 75 -13.43 13.43 -2.92
N ALA A 76 -12.54 12.73 -3.62
CA ALA A 76 -12.69 11.31 -3.96
C ALA A 76 -12.62 10.41 -2.71
N ILE A 77 -11.70 10.70 -1.77
CA ILE A 77 -11.45 9.82 -0.62
C ILE A 77 -12.17 10.20 0.67
N ARG A 78 -13.11 11.16 0.64
CA ARG A 78 -13.73 11.76 1.84
C ARG A 78 -14.35 10.78 2.83
N THR A 79 -14.79 9.61 2.36
CA THR A 79 -15.42 8.57 3.19
C THR A 79 -14.40 7.66 3.87
N CYS A 80 -13.13 7.76 3.51
CA CYS A 80 -12.02 7.05 4.15
C CYS A 80 -11.63 7.72 5.47
N GLY A 81 -11.25 6.93 6.49
CA GLY A 81 -10.72 7.48 7.73
C GLY A 81 -9.43 8.26 7.48
N LEU A 82 -9.22 9.37 8.21
CA LEU A 82 -8.03 10.23 8.07
C LEU A 82 -7.86 10.86 6.68
N ALA A 83 -8.94 10.98 5.89
CA ALA A 83 -8.91 11.49 4.51
C ALA A 83 -8.12 12.80 4.31
N PRO A 84 -8.21 13.84 5.16
CA PRO A 84 -7.43 15.07 4.96
C PRO A 84 -5.92 14.86 4.99
N THR A 85 -5.43 14.01 5.89
CA THR A 85 -3.99 13.70 5.99
C THR A 85 -3.56 12.78 4.86
N LYS A 86 -4.37 11.75 4.56
CA LYS A 86 -4.11 10.85 3.43
C LYS A 86 -4.03 11.59 2.10
N ALA A 87 -4.94 12.51 1.83
CA ALA A 87 -4.95 13.31 0.60
C ALA A 87 -3.68 14.15 0.45
N LYS A 88 -3.22 14.80 1.54
CA LYS A 88 -1.95 15.55 1.55
C LYS A 88 -0.74 14.64 1.28
N ASN A 89 -0.71 13.47 1.92
CA ASN A 89 0.37 12.50 1.74
C ASN A 89 0.40 11.92 0.33
N ILE A 90 -0.75 11.52 -0.22
CA ILE A 90 -0.88 11.00 -1.59
C ILE A 90 -0.44 12.06 -2.60
N HIS A 91 -0.86 13.31 -2.41
CA HIS A 91 -0.41 14.40 -3.27
C HIS A 91 1.12 14.57 -3.21
N ARG A 92 1.67 14.70 -2.00
CA ARG A 92 3.11 14.98 -1.82
C ARG A 92 3.99 13.80 -2.25
N LEU A 93 3.61 12.56 -1.96
CA LEU A 93 4.36 11.40 -2.46
C LEU A 93 4.32 11.34 -3.98
N SER A 94 3.19 11.67 -4.61
CA SER A 94 3.07 11.66 -6.07
C SER A 94 3.99 12.71 -6.71
N GLN A 95 4.11 13.90 -6.09
CA GLN A 95 5.10 14.90 -6.49
C GLN A 95 6.53 14.37 -6.37
N ILE A 96 6.90 13.77 -5.23
CA ILE A 96 8.24 13.20 -5.02
C ILE A 96 8.54 12.11 -6.06
N LEU A 97 7.58 11.24 -6.38
CA LEU A 97 7.76 10.22 -7.40
C LEU A 97 8.07 10.83 -8.77
N VAL A 98 7.39 11.92 -9.14
CA VAL A 98 7.65 12.63 -10.41
C VAL A 98 9.00 13.35 -10.37
N GLU A 99 9.29 14.07 -9.29
CA GLU A 99 10.47 14.93 -9.12
C GLU A 99 11.77 14.12 -8.99
N GLU A 100 11.75 13.04 -8.20
CA GLU A 100 12.95 12.33 -7.76
C GLU A 100 13.08 10.91 -8.34
N HIS A 101 11.96 10.30 -8.76
CA HIS A 101 11.92 8.90 -9.23
C HIS A 101 11.39 8.73 -10.66
N GLY A 102 11.28 9.82 -11.43
CA GLY A 102 10.86 9.77 -12.84
C GLY A 102 9.44 9.21 -13.04
N GLY A 103 8.56 9.42 -12.06
CA GLY A 103 7.17 8.96 -12.08
C GLY A 103 6.99 7.47 -11.81
N ARG A 104 7.98 6.80 -11.21
CA ARG A 104 7.91 5.37 -10.89
C ARG A 104 8.07 5.12 -9.40
N VAL A 105 7.37 4.12 -8.87
CA VAL A 105 7.56 3.65 -7.50
C VAL A 105 8.95 3.00 -7.40
N PRO A 106 9.82 3.45 -6.48
CA PRO A 106 11.15 2.87 -6.32
C PRO A 106 11.06 1.45 -5.76
N GLU A 107 11.82 0.51 -6.34
CA GLU A 107 12.05 -0.83 -5.79
C GLU A 107 13.17 -0.78 -4.73
N ASP A 108 13.01 0.10 -3.75
CA ASP A 108 13.96 0.30 -2.65
C ASP A 108 13.21 0.64 -1.36
N LEU A 109 13.49 -0.14 -0.31
CA LEU A 109 12.75 -0.03 0.95
C LEU A 109 12.96 1.32 1.63
N GLU A 110 14.20 1.82 1.63
CA GLU A 110 14.55 3.09 2.29
C GLU A 110 13.95 4.28 1.54
N ALA A 111 13.98 4.24 0.20
CA ALA A 111 13.32 5.24 -0.64
C ALA A 111 11.80 5.26 -0.43
N LEU A 112 11.16 4.09 -0.34
CA LEU A 112 9.74 3.99 -0.03
C LEU A 112 9.41 4.59 1.34
N GLU A 113 10.20 4.31 2.37
CA GLU A 113 10.00 4.86 3.73
C GLU A 113 10.18 6.39 3.83
N ARG A 114 10.89 7.00 2.88
CA ARG A 114 11.00 8.46 2.79
C ARG A 114 9.74 9.12 2.24
N LEU A 115 8.84 8.35 1.61
CA LEU A 115 7.59 8.89 1.08
C LEU A 115 6.61 9.22 2.23
N PRO A 116 5.92 10.37 2.18
CA PRO A 116 5.01 10.77 3.24
C PRO A 116 3.84 9.78 3.37
N GLY A 117 3.58 9.35 4.61
CA GLY A 117 2.52 8.36 4.90
C GLY A 117 2.93 6.91 4.64
N VAL A 118 4.19 6.65 4.25
CA VAL A 118 4.73 5.31 4.05
C VAL A 118 5.65 4.95 5.22
N GLY A 119 5.18 4.08 6.11
CA GLY A 119 6.02 3.47 7.15
C GLY A 119 6.62 2.14 6.69
N HIS A 120 7.52 1.57 7.51
CA HIS A 120 8.21 0.30 7.24
C HIS A 120 7.28 -0.84 6.79
N LYS A 121 6.10 -0.96 7.43
CA LYS A 121 5.08 -1.96 7.04
C LYS A 121 4.56 -1.72 5.62
N THR A 122 4.19 -0.49 5.29
CA THR A 122 3.67 -0.13 3.96
C THR A 122 4.73 -0.37 2.90
N ALA A 123 5.97 0.08 3.14
CA ALA A 123 7.09 -0.18 2.25
C ALA A 123 7.32 -1.68 2.04
N SER A 124 7.31 -2.47 3.12
CA SER A 124 7.45 -3.93 3.06
C SER A 124 6.34 -4.63 2.25
N VAL A 125 5.09 -4.18 2.36
CA VAL A 125 3.98 -4.70 1.54
C VAL A 125 4.24 -4.44 0.06
N VAL A 126 4.62 -3.21 -0.30
CA VAL A 126 4.90 -2.83 -1.69
C VAL A 126 6.09 -3.64 -2.24
N MET A 127 7.18 -3.76 -1.48
CA MET A 127 8.33 -4.58 -1.86
C MET A 127 7.95 -6.04 -2.14
N SER A 128 7.13 -6.63 -1.28
CA SER A 128 6.71 -8.02 -1.45
C SER A 128 5.71 -8.21 -2.58
N GLN A 129 4.68 -7.37 -2.68
CA GLN A 129 3.54 -7.61 -3.56
C GLN A 129 3.73 -7.02 -4.96
N ALA A 130 4.31 -5.82 -5.10
CA ALA A 130 4.56 -5.24 -6.42
C ALA A 130 5.85 -5.78 -7.06
N PHE A 131 6.89 -6.04 -6.26
CA PHE A 131 8.23 -6.33 -6.78
C PHE A 131 8.72 -7.75 -6.47
N GLY A 132 7.96 -8.56 -5.74
CA GLY A 132 8.34 -9.94 -5.39
C GLY A 132 9.58 -10.03 -4.51
N ARG A 133 9.97 -8.95 -3.83
CA ARG A 133 11.13 -8.92 -2.95
C ARG A 133 10.77 -9.49 -1.57
N PRO A 134 11.55 -10.44 -1.04
CA PRO A 134 11.28 -10.99 0.29
C PRO A 134 11.23 -9.89 1.35
N ALA A 135 10.04 -9.67 1.91
CA ALA A 135 9.79 -8.77 3.03
C ALA A 135 8.73 -9.39 3.94
N PHE A 136 8.76 -9.05 5.22
CA PHE A 136 7.82 -9.60 6.21
C PHE A 136 7.05 -8.46 6.88
N PRO A 137 6.01 -7.91 6.23
CA PRO A 137 5.24 -6.80 6.77
C PRO A 137 4.44 -7.25 7.99
N VAL A 138 4.88 -6.88 9.20
CA VAL A 138 4.19 -7.23 10.45
C VAL A 138 3.08 -6.22 10.74
N ASP A 139 1.84 -6.69 10.75
CA ASP A 139 0.66 -5.92 11.15
C ASP A 139 0.07 -6.42 12.48
N THR A 140 -1.11 -5.94 12.85
CA THR A 140 -1.81 -6.37 14.06
C THR A 140 -2.25 -7.83 14.02
N HIS A 141 -2.49 -8.42 12.84
CA HIS A 141 -2.88 -9.83 12.70
C HIS A 141 -1.69 -10.77 12.85
N ILE A 142 -0.52 -10.39 12.34
CA ILE A 142 0.73 -11.17 12.48
C ILE A 142 1.29 -11.06 13.90
N HIS A 143 1.15 -9.89 14.55
CA HIS A 143 1.67 -9.68 15.91
C HIS A 143 0.88 -10.44 17.00
N ARG A 144 -0.42 -10.67 16.80
CA ARG A 144 -1.32 -11.30 17.79
C ARG A 144 -1.15 -12.82 17.85
#